data_AF-A0AAV5FTX3-F1
#
_entry.id   AF-A0AAV5FTX3-F1
#
_cell.length_a   1.000
_cell.length_b   1.000
_cell.length_c   1.000
_cell.angle_alpha   90.00
_cell.angle_beta   90.00
_cell.angle_gamma   90.00
#
_symmetry.space_group_name_H-M   'P 1'
#
loop_
_entity.id
_entity.type
_entity.pdbx_description
1 polymer ?
#
loop_
_entity_poly.entity_id
_entity_poly.type
_entity_poly.pdbx_seq_one_letter_code
_entity_poly.pdbx_strand_id
1 'polypeptide(L)' 'MVRPILESGCSYSTVIRLARGDSYVMANYLPVCLDPAIRIWLTSLLEASITSWGDLKGSS' A
#
# COMPACT_ATOMS: atom_id res chain seq x y z
N MET A 1 -22.06 -9.48 4.13
CA MET A 1 -21.20 -9.99 5.21
C MET A 1 -19.75 -9.95 4.72
N VAL A 2 -19.04 -8.84 4.96
CA VAL A 2 -17.61 -8.71 4.60
C VAL A 2 -16.81 -9.18 5.81
N ARG A 3 -16.10 -10.31 5.67
CA ARG A 3 -15.27 -10.85 6.76
C ARG A 3 -14.04 -9.94 6.98
N PRO A 4 -13.66 -9.69 8.25
CA PRO A 4 -12.59 -8.76 8.56
C PRO A 4 -11.25 -9.38 8.16
N ILE A 5 -10.56 -8.76 7.19
CA ILE A 5 -9.16 -9.08 6.83
C ILE A 5 -8.20 -8.52 7.92
N LEU A 6 -8.72 -8.12 9.09
CA LEU A 6 -7.97 -7.36 10.09
C LEU A 6 -7.34 -8.21 11.20
N GLU A 7 -7.64 -9.52 11.29
CA GLU A 7 -7.06 -10.38 12.35
C GLU A 7 -5.84 -11.21 11.92
N SER A 8 -5.35 -11.01 10.70
CA SER A 8 -4.02 -11.48 10.28
C SER A 8 -3.39 -10.32 9.54
N GLY A 9 -2.24 -9.83 10.03
CA GLY A 9 -1.60 -8.60 9.55
C GLY A 9 -1.74 -8.41 8.04
N CYS A 10 -2.26 -7.25 7.63
CA CYS A 10 -2.57 -6.89 6.26
C CYS A 10 -1.37 -7.19 5.36
N SER A 11 -1.46 -8.26 4.57
CA SER A 11 -0.39 -8.68 3.67
C SER A 11 -0.58 -7.98 2.32
N TYR A 12 0.34 -7.06 2.01
CA TYR A 12 0.27 -6.26 0.78
C TYR A 12 0.23 -7.14 -0.49
N SER A 13 0.92 -8.28 -0.49
CA SER A 13 0.88 -9.24 -1.61
C SER A 13 -0.50 -9.88 -1.80
N THR A 14 -1.24 -10.13 -0.70
CA THR A 14 -2.63 -10.59 -0.76
C THR A 14 -3.54 -9.52 -1.34
N VAL A 15 -3.36 -8.25 -0.94
CA VAL A 15 -4.12 -7.13 -1.50
C VAL A 15 -3.89 -6.99 -2.99
N ILE A 16 -2.62 -7.02 -3.46
CA ILE A 16 -2.30 -6.99 -4.90
C ILE A 16 -3.02 -8.10 -5.65
N ARG A 17 -3.00 -9.32 -5.10
CA ARG A 17 -3.65 -10.48 -5.70
C ARG A 17 -5.17 -10.30 -5.80
N LEU A 18 -5.81 -9.79 -4.75
CA LEU A 18 -7.26 -9.57 -4.74
C LEU A 18 -7.69 -8.39 -5.62
N ALA A 19 -6.87 -7.33 -5.66
CA ALA A 19 -7.08 -6.17 -6.53
C ALA A 19 -6.88 -6.50 -8.02
N ARG A 20 -6.32 -7.67 -8.35
CA ARG A 20 -6.00 -8.08 -9.73
C ARG A 20 -5.14 -7.05 -10.48
N GLY A 21 -4.29 -6.33 -9.74
CA GLY A 21 -3.46 -5.25 -10.29
C GLY A 21 -4.16 -3.90 -10.48
N ASP A 22 -5.36 -3.70 -9.91
CA ASP A 22 -6.01 -2.40 -9.90
C ASP A 22 -5.24 -1.40 -9.03
N SER A 23 -4.62 -0.41 -9.68
CA SER A 23 -3.80 0.61 -9.06
C SER A 23 -4.56 1.48 -8.05
N TYR A 24 -5.85 1.75 -8.27
CA TYR A 24 -6.64 2.57 -7.35
C TYR A 24 -6.96 1.81 -6.08
N VAL A 25 -7.32 0.53 -6.21
CA VAL A 25 -7.53 -0.34 -5.04
C VAL A 25 -6.21 -0.50 -4.28
N MET A 26 -5.11 -0.78 -4.96
CA MET A 26 -3.80 -0.91 -4.31
C MET A 26 -3.37 0.34 -3.54
N ALA A 27 -3.63 1.54 -4.07
CA ALA A 27 -3.24 2.80 -3.43
C ALA A 27 -3.99 3.03 -2.12
N ASN A 28 -5.27 2.67 -2.06
CA ASN A 28 -6.10 2.84 -0.87
C ASN A 28 -5.73 1.86 0.27
N TYR A 29 -5.24 0.67 -0.08
CA TYR A 29 -4.87 -0.36 0.91
C TYR A 29 -3.39 -0.34 1.29
N LEU A 30 -2.53 0.30 0.51
CA LEU A 30 -1.09 0.39 0.79
C LEU A 30 -0.83 0.92 2.22
N PRO A 31 -1.36 2.08 2.66
CA PRO A 31 -1.10 2.58 4.02
C PRO A 31 -1.60 1.63 5.11
N VAL A 32 -2.60 0.81 4.84
CA VAL A 32 -3.20 -0.14 5.80
C VAL A 32 -2.33 -1.39 5.98
N CYS A 33 -1.57 -1.77 4.95
CA CYS A 33 -0.70 -2.94 4.93
C CYS A 33 0.77 -2.66 5.29
N LEU A 34 1.15 -1.39 5.39
CA LEU A 34 2.53 -1.01 5.69
C LEU A 34 2.87 -1.12 7.18
N ASP A 35 4.12 -1.46 7.46
CA ASP A 35 4.71 -1.32 8.80
C ASP A 35 4.66 0.14 9.27
N PRO A 36 4.51 0.39 10.59
CA PRO A 36 4.40 1.76 11.12
C PRO A 36 5.53 2.69 10.68
N ALA A 37 6.77 2.18 10.61
CA ALA A 37 7.92 2.96 10.15
C ALA A 37 7.79 3.40 8.68
N ILE A 38 7.28 2.52 7.80
CA ILE A 38 7.06 2.85 6.39
C ILE A 38 5.88 3.82 6.24
N ARG A 39 4.84 3.71 7.09
CA ARG A 39 3.74 4.69 7.11
C ARG A 39 4.24 6.09 7.47
N ILE A 40 5.07 6.20 8.51
CA ILE A 40 5.65 7.47 8.93
C ILE A 40 6.47 8.08 7.79
N TRP A 41 7.33 7.27 7.15
CA TRP A 41 8.06 7.70 5.96
C TRP A 41 7.12 8.19 4.84
N LEU A 42 6.09 7.41 4.51
CA LEU A 42 5.13 7.77 3.46
C LEU A 42 4.43 9.11 3.75
N THR A 43 4.05 9.36 5.00
CA THR A 43 3.43 10.63 5.42
C THR A 43 4.41 11.80 5.50
N SER A 44 5.72 11.54 5.52
CA SER A 44 6.75 12.59 5.51
C SER A 44 7.08 13.09 4.09
N LEU A 45 6.58 12.40 3.06
CA LEU A 45 6.78 12.78 1.68
C LEU A 45 5.97 14.03 1.32
N LEU A 46 6.51 14.87 0.43
CA LEU A 46 5.79 15.99 -0.16
C LEU A 46 4.59 15.50 -0.96
N GLU A 47 3.51 16.28 -0.97
CA GLU A 47 2.36 16.00 -1.83
C GLU A 47 2.79 15.84 -3.29
N ALA A 48 2.15 14.89 -3.99
CA ALA A 48 2.45 14.53 -5.38
C ALA A 48 3.90 14.09 -5.69
N SER A 49 4.71 13.76 -4.67
CA SER A 49 6.07 13.23 -4.88
C SER A 49 6.11 11.77 -5.35
N ILE A 50 5.02 11.02 -5.16
CA ILE A 50 4.81 9.69 -5.76
C ILE A 50 3.77 9.86 -6.86
N THR A 51 4.21 9.67 -8.10
CA THR A 51 3.38 9.79 -9.31
C THR A 51 3.07 8.43 -9.93
N SER A 52 3.87 7.41 -9.59
CA SER A 52 3.74 6.05 -10.09
C SER A 52 4.14 5.01 -9.05
N TRP A 53 3.66 3.77 -9.20
CA TRP A 53 4.14 2.62 -8.41
C TRP A 53 5.63 2.33 -8.60
N GLY A 54 6.22 2.75 -9.72
CA GLY A 54 7.65 2.61 -10.00
C GLY A 54 8.51 3.48 -9.08
N ASP A 55 7.98 4.61 -8.63
CA ASP A 55 8.69 5.57 -7.77
C ASP A 55 8.96 4.95 -6.38
N LEU A 56 8.14 3.98 -5.97
CA LEU A 56 8.31 3.22 -4.73
C LEU A 56 9.36 2.10 -4.82
N LYS A 57 9.81 1.73 -6.03
CA LYS A 57 10.71 0.59 -6.21
C LYS A 57 12.14 0.86 -5.75
N GLY A 58 12.47 2.12 -5.44
CA GLY A 58 13.83 2.57 -5.22
C GLY A 58 14.60 2.54 -6.54
N SER A 59 15.14 3.68 -6.97
CA SER A 59 16.15 3.71 -8.02
C SER A 59 17.32 2.82 -7.57
N SER A 60 17.53 1.72 -8.30
CA SER A 60 18.65 0.79 -8.12
C SER A 60 19.99 1.49 -8.32
#